data_AF-S7U206-F1
#
_entry.id   AF-S7U206-F1
#
_cell.length_a   1.000
_cell.length_b   1.000
_cell.length_c   1.000
_cell.angle_alpha   90.00
_cell.angle_beta   90.00
_cell.angle_gamma   90.00
#
_symmetry.space_group_name_H-M   'P 1'
#
loop_
_entity.id
_entity.type
_entity.pdbx_description
1 polymer ?
#
loop_
_entity_poly.entity_id
_entity_poly.type
_entity_poly.pdbx_seq_one_letter_code
_entity_poly.pdbx_strand_id
1 'polypeptide(L)'
;MSDFRAIAGVSATLRALLRDRMELPAGMAAVPPISIGTPLVPTPQTPEDFQPEAARINLFLFQVKESPYLKNQDLPGRGLSLAYGKPPLSLELHFLLTAYGSQLIGETATDETTAQLLLGSAMRVLHDYPVITSQIQTVREPYGRRILHESLQRADEQVKLCLDPITLEDLTKIWTALTLPYRLSVAYSVSVVRIESQGSRHYPQLVGEGPEAGLGIVAVPLDRPAIESLNVIRLGDPTEHTTPYARVGDTLVIVGRNFGRATEVEINGLRIPVSPESGTRIEVTVPDTAIQGTTIPVEKRLQPGAQPVEVLSRIAHVENFRLRSNRANFMLVPLISAINTTPPRTLRIVGQRLYQIDGNMQTLVGYALFNGDAYDEASPTGIGITLPDVLPLRSTAAFVGAPITQLNDIDSTPEFMISINNNGPHVLTFSSQPTTREEAAIELENRLRGVAAEAMIYKGARVTLLDNRLVIVPGGGAGTVAVQSSGTNNAAAVLGLTIGANRVGYLSGRLAPMPTLTSSTPEIRVEMDSRTFDAGIGPLGGSVKDAAGALQAALQAGPTPAFTGTRVIPVKAQLLILTGGDSPIVFDAGPADDTTVGELHLRRKYAVRVRVNGAESIGGVGSVELPL
;
A
#
# COMPACT_ATOMS: atom_id res chain seq x y z
N MET A 1 16.10 4.09 -27.90
CA MET A 1 17.17 3.81 -28.86
C MET A 1 16.54 3.88 -30.23
N SER A 2 17.31 4.39 -31.19
CA SER A 2 16.90 4.43 -32.59
C SER A 2 17.16 3.06 -33.23
N ASP A 3 16.09 2.45 -33.73
CA ASP A 3 16.12 1.16 -34.43
C ASP A 3 16.21 1.39 -35.95
N PHE A 4 15.97 0.35 -36.74
CA PHE A 4 15.99 0.41 -38.21
C PHE A 4 15.05 1.49 -38.79
N ARG A 5 14.05 1.97 -38.03
CA ARG A 5 13.11 3.01 -38.46
C ARG A 5 13.70 4.42 -38.37
N ALA A 6 14.97 4.58 -38.00
CA ALA A 6 15.60 5.89 -37.83
C ALA A 6 15.65 6.71 -39.15
N ILE A 7 16.01 6.09 -40.27
CA ILE A 7 16.12 6.78 -41.58
C ILE A 7 14.75 7.31 -42.05
N ALA A 8 13.72 6.45 -41.98
CA ALA A 8 12.35 6.84 -42.28
C ALA A 8 11.84 7.90 -41.29
N GLY A 9 12.22 7.78 -40.02
CA GLY A 9 11.91 8.75 -38.97
C GLY A 9 12.48 10.14 -39.27
N VAL A 10 13.70 10.24 -39.80
CA VAL A 10 14.28 11.54 -40.22
C VAL A 10 13.47 12.14 -41.37
N SER A 11 13.17 11.34 -42.40
CA SER A 11 12.39 11.80 -43.55
C SER A 11 11.00 12.31 -43.12
N ALA A 12 10.33 11.57 -42.22
CA ALA A 12 9.05 11.98 -41.65
C ALA A 12 9.14 13.25 -40.80
N THR A 13 10.22 13.39 -40.02
CA THR A 13 10.49 14.56 -39.18
C THR A 13 10.71 15.81 -40.03
N LEU A 14 11.52 15.73 -41.09
CA LEU A 14 11.75 16.85 -42.03
C LEU A 14 10.46 17.27 -42.73
N ARG A 15 9.68 16.31 -43.22
CA ARG A 15 8.38 16.58 -43.83
C ARG A 15 7.42 17.26 -42.85
N ALA A 16 7.36 16.80 -41.61
CA ALA A 16 6.51 17.39 -40.58
C ALA A 16 6.95 18.83 -40.24
N LEU A 17 8.27 19.06 -40.10
CA LEU A 17 8.85 20.36 -39.82
C LEU A 17 8.52 21.38 -40.92
N LEU A 18 8.76 21.02 -42.18
CA LEU A 18 8.45 21.88 -43.32
C LEU A 18 6.96 22.17 -43.41
N ARG A 19 6.10 21.15 -43.24
CA ARG A 19 4.64 21.32 -43.26
C ARG A 19 4.15 22.30 -42.18
N ASP A 20 4.77 22.26 -41.02
CA ASP A 20 4.41 23.08 -39.86
C ASP A 20 4.91 24.53 -39.98
N ARG A 21 6.15 24.74 -40.46
CA ARG A 21 6.85 26.04 -40.33
C ARG A 21 6.97 26.85 -41.62
N MET A 22 6.68 26.28 -42.78
CA MET A 22 6.81 27.00 -44.05
C MET A 22 5.80 28.14 -44.19
N GLU A 23 6.27 29.29 -44.66
CA GLU A 23 5.44 30.40 -45.10
C GLU A 23 5.05 30.22 -46.56
N LEU A 24 3.86 30.70 -46.89
CA LEU A 24 3.28 30.52 -48.21
C LEU A 24 3.29 31.84 -48.97
N PRO A 25 3.62 31.83 -50.28
CA PRO A 25 3.44 32.98 -51.14
C PRO A 25 2.00 33.52 -51.09
N ALA A 26 1.84 34.82 -51.33
CA ALA A 26 0.53 35.45 -51.41
C ALA A 26 -0.35 34.72 -52.46
N GLY A 27 -1.57 34.35 -52.07
CA GLY A 27 -2.51 33.61 -52.93
C GLY A 27 -2.55 32.10 -52.72
N MET A 28 -1.72 31.52 -51.85
CA MET A 28 -1.74 30.09 -51.52
C MET A 28 -2.35 29.82 -50.14
N ALA A 29 -3.49 29.11 -50.11
CA ALA A 29 -4.27 28.88 -48.89
C ALA A 29 -3.75 27.76 -47.98
N ALA A 30 -2.94 26.84 -48.51
CA ALA A 30 -2.43 25.68 -47.77
C ALA A 30 -1.03 25.29 -48.23
N VAL A 31 -0.28 24.64 -47.33
CA VAL A 31 1.07 24.16 -47.65
C VAL A 31 1.00 23.11 -48.74
N PRO A 32 1.78 23.25 -49.83
CA PRO A 32 1.76 22.30 -50.92
C PRO A 32 2.22 20.91 -50.44
N PRO A 33 1.84 19.84 -51.14
CA PRO A 33 2.25 18.50 -50.76
C PRO A 33 3.78 18.37 -50.72
N ILE A 34 4.27 17.76 -49.64
CA ILE A 34 5.69 17.48 -49.44
C ILE A 34 5.89 15.97 -49.64
N SER A 35 6.45 15.59 -50.78
CA SER A 35 6.75 14.21 -51.15
C SER A 35 8.11 13.78 -50.61
N ILE A 36 8.21 12.48 -50.26
CA ILE A 36 9.46 11.82 -49.91
C ILE A 36 9.69 10.76 -50.97
N GLY A 37 10.78 10.87 -51.74
CA GLY A 37 11.09 9.92 -52.80
C GLY A 37 11.88 10.53 -53.95
N THR A 38 12.10 9.73 -54.98
CA THR A 38 12.70 10.19 -56.23
C THR A 38 11.84 11.31 -56.83
N PRO A 39 12.44 12.40 -57.34
CA PRO A 39 11.74 13.39 -58.14
C PRO A 39 10.84 12.71 -59.18
N LEU A 40 9.55 13.07 -59.20
CA LEU A 40 8.62 12.64 -60.24
C LEU A 40 8.33 13.84 -61.12
N VAL A 41 8.45 13.65 -62.43
CA VAL A 41 7.96 14.58 -63.44
C VAL A 41 6.68 13.97 -64.03
N PRO A 42 5.61 14.76 -64.25
CA PRO A 42 4.50 14.31 -65.08
C PRO A 42 5.03 13.81 -66.44
N THR A 43 4.40 12.80 -67.02
CA THR A 43 4.73 12.18 -68.33
C THR A 43 5.15 13.23 -69.37
N PRO A 44 6.13 12.95 -70.25
CA PRO A 44 6.69 13.94 -71.17
C PRO A 44 5.59 14.66 -71.96
N GLN A 45 5.48 15.96 -71.73
CA GLN A 45 4.58 16.83 -72.48
C GLN A 45 5.27 17.12 -73.81
N THR A 46 4.63 16.72 -74.90
CA THR A 46 4.99 17.27 -76.21
C THR A 46 4.80 18.80 -76.15
N PRO A 47 5.43 19.60 -77.03
CA PRO A 47 5.23 21.05 -77.05
C PRO A 47 3.76 21.48 -77.12
N GLU A 48 2.87 20.58 -77.58
CA GLU A 48 1.43 20.81 -77.72
C GLU A 48 0.62 20.47 -76.44
N ASP A 49 1.21 19.75 -75.46
CA ASP A 49 0.55 19.27 -74.23
C ASP A 49 1.09 19.92 -72.94
N PHE A 50 1.77 21.06 -73.03
CA PHE A 50 2.38 21.68 -71.85
C PHE A 50 1.32 22.11 -70.81
N GLN A 51 1.33 21.49 -69.63
CA GLN A 51 0.49 21.88 -68.50
C GLN A 51 1.34 22.41 -67.35
N PRO A 52 0.91 23.52 -66.71
CA PRO A 52 1.60 24.09 -65.56
C PRO A 52 1.72 23.06 -64.42
N GLU A 53 2.90 23.00 -63.80
CA GLU A 53 3.14 22.05 -62.73
C GLU A 53 2.55 22.57 -61.41
N ALA A 54 1.79 21.72 -60.74
CA ALA A 54 1.28 22.01 -59.41
C ALA A 54 2.41 22.23 -58.41
N ALA A 55 2.21 23.20 -57.52
CA ALA A 55 3.12 23.52 -56.43
C ALA A 55 3.32 22.30 -55.52
N ARG A 56 4.57 21.88 -55.34
CA ARG A 56 4.96 20.77 -54.44
C ARG A 56 6.43 20.88 -54.05
N ILE A 57 6.79 20.24 -52.95
CA ILE A 57 8.17 20.12 -52.49
C ILE A 57 8.53 18.65 -52.43
N ASN A 58 9.71 18.30 -52.92
CA ASN A 58 10.22 16.95 -52.87
C ASN A 58 11.48 16.87 -52.00
N LEU A 59 11.49 15.91 -51.08
CA LEU A 59 12.65 15.50 -50.31
C LEU A 59 13.16 14.17 -50.85
N PHE A 60 14.29 14.19 -51.54
CA PHE A 60 14.92 13.00 -52.11
C PHE A 60 16.18 12.63 -51.34
N LEU A 61 16.17 11.52 -50.61
CA LEU A 61 17.37 10.95 -50.00
C LEU A 61 18.23 10.31 -51.09
N PHE A 62 19.20 11.05 -51.64
CA PHE A 62 19.99 10.60 -52.78
C PHE A 62 21.28 9.88 -52.38
N GLN A 63 21.76 10.09 -51.15
CA GLN A 63 22.98 9.46 -50.66
C GLN A 63 22.93 9.21 -49.15
N VAL A 64 23.38 8.03 -48.73
CA VAL A 64 23.59 7.66 -47.33
C VAL A 64 25.05 7.27 -47.17
N LYS A 65 25.75 7.91 -46.23
CA LYS A 65 27.14 7.61 -45.90
C LYS A 65 27.25 7.16 -44.46
N GLU A 66 28.21 6.28 -44.19
CA GLU A 66 28.61 6.01 -42.81
C GLU A 66 29.52 7.15 -42.33
N SER A 67 29.25 7.67 -41.13
CA SER A 67 30.04 8.77 -40.56
C SER A 67 31.45 8.29 -40.23
N PRO A 68 32.51 8.87 -40.86
CA PRO A 68 33.88 8.42 -40.64
C PRO A 68 34.37 8.73 -39.22
N TYR A 69 33.73 9.68 -38.55
CA TYR A 69 34.09 10.14 -37.20
C TYR A 69 33.51 9.26 -36.09
N LEU A 70 32.33 8.67 -36.31
CA LEU A 70 31.58 7.91 -35.29
C LEU A 70 31.46 6.40 -35.56
N LYS A 71 31.87 5.92 -36.74
CA LYS A 71 31.78 4.48 -37.12
C LYS A 71 32.44 3.51 -36.15
N ASN A 72 33.49 3.94 -35.43
CA ASN A 72 34.21 3.11 -34.47
C ASN A 72 33.91 3.46 -33.00
N GLN A 73 33.00 4.41 -32.76
CA GLN A 73 32.66 4.84 -31.41
C GLN A 73 31.43 4.09 -30.92
N ASP A 74 31.48 3.61 -29.67
CA ASP A 74 30.30 3.08 -29.00
C ASP A 74 29.41 4.22 -28.46
N LEU A 75 28.27 3.90 -27.86
CA LEU A 75 27.42 4.86 -27.20
C LEU A 75 28.08 5.36 -25.89
N PRO A 76 28.14 6.69 -25.64
CA PRO A 76 28.66 7.23 -24.39
C PRO A 76 27.97 6.61 -23.17
N GLY A 77 28.75 6.20 -22.17
CA GLY A 77 28.24 5.61 -20.92
C GLY A 77 27.71 4.18 -21.02
N ARG A 78 27.75 3.56 -22.21
CA ARG A 78 27.28 2.17 -22.44
C ARG A 78 28.33 1.24 -23.05
N GLY A 79 29.39 1.81 -23.63
CA GLY A 79 30.57 1.03 -24.01
C GLY A 79 31.38 0.61 -22.79
N LEU A 80 31.39 -0.68 -22.47
CA LEU A 80 32.45 -1.25 -21.62
C LEU A 80 33.75 -1.20 -22.42
N SER A 81 34.82 -0.63 -21.84
CA SER A 81 36.12 -0.45 -22.52
C SER A 81 36.76 -1.75 -23.04
N LEU A 82 36.22 -2.91 -22.66
CA LEU A 82 36.69 -4.24 -23.05
C LEU A 82 35.70 -5.00 -23.94
N ALA A 83 34.48 -4.49 -24.17
CA ALA A 83 33.52 -5.18 -25.04
C ALA A 83 33.91 -4.99 -26.51
N TYR A 84 34.11 -6.09 -27.24
CA TYR A 84 34.31 -6.07 -28.68
C TYR A 84 32.99 -6.45 -29.37
N GLY A 85 32.64 -5.71 -30.42
CA GLY A 85 31.40 -5.94 -31.13
C GLY A 85 31.19 -4.90 -32.22
N LYS A 86 30.02 -4.91 -32.83
CA LYS A 86 29.65 -3.91 -33.82
C LYS A 86 29.12 -2.66 -33.11
N PRO A 87 29.84 -1.52 -33.12
CA PRO A 87 29.30 -0.25 -32.65
C PRO A 87 28.02 0.10 -33.43
N PRO A 88 27.17 1.00 -32.90
CA PRO A 88 25.96 1.41 -33.62
C PRO A 88 26.33 2.02 -34.98
N LEU A 89 25.57 1.66 -36.00
CA LEU A 89 25.76 2.16 -37.36
C LEU A 89 25.43 3.65 -37.37
N SER A 90 26.45 4.47 -37.57
CA SER A 90 26.35 5.92 -37.50
C SER A 90 26.30 6.48 -38.91
N LEU A 91 25.17 7.07 -39.30
CA LEU A 91 24.88 7.48 -40.67
C LEU A 91 24.78 9.00 -40.82
N GLU A 92 25.23 9.47 -41.97
CA GLU A 92 25.01 10.81 -42.53
C GLU A 92 24.06 10.66 -43.72
N LEU A 93 22.94 11.39 -43.68
CA LEU A 93 21.88 11.31 -44.70
C LEU A 93 21.90 12.59 -45.54
N HIS A 94 22.08 12.47 -46.85
CA HIS A 94 22.08 13.61 -47.77
C HIS A 94 20.77 13.67 -48.56
N PHE A 95 20.00 14.73 -48.33
CA PHE A 95 18.73 15.00 -48.99
C PHE A 95 18.89 16.06 -50.06
N LEU A 96 18.26 15.86 -51.21
CA LEU A 96 18.07 16.85 -52.24
C LEU A 96 16.64 17.41 -52.11
N LEU A 97 16.56 18.70 -51.81
CA LEU A 97 15.34 19.47 -51.73
C LEU A 97 15.06 20.12 -53.09
N THR A 98 13.93 19.78 -53.69
CA THR A 98 13.49 20.35 -54.97
C THR A 98 12.09 20.93 -54.82
N ALA A 99 11.89 22.16 -55.30
CA ALA A 99 10.58 22.79 -55.33
C ALA A 99 10.03 22.81 -56.76
N TYR A 100 8.72 22.67 -56.88
CA TYR A 100 7.99 22.70 -58.13
C TYR A 100 6.84 23.69 -58.00
N GLY A 101 6.37 24.20 -59.14
CA GLY A 101 5.34 25.22 -59.21
C GLY A 101 5.63 26.13 -60.38
N SER A 102 5.03 25.84 -61.52
CA SER A 102 5.14 26.68 -62.71
C SER A 102 3.77 27.22 -63.12
N GLN A 103 3.77 28.42 -63.68
CA GLN A 103 2.61 29.04 -64.29
C GLN A 103 2.93 29.40 -65.73
N LEU A 104 1.95 29.30 -66.63
CA LEU A 104 2.13 29.72 -68.01
C LEU A 104 1.89 31.24 -68.10
N ILE A 105 2.87 31.97 -68.64
CA ILE A 105 2.74 33.39 -69.02
C ILE A 105 2.64 33.46 -70.54
N GLY A 106 1.44 33.81 -71.04
CA GLY A 106 1.16 33.79 -72.48
C GLY A 106 1.10 32.37 -73.05
N GLU A 107 1.53 32.20 -74.30
CA GLU A 107 1.49 30.88 -74.99
C GLU A 107 2.83 30.11 -74.91
N THR A 108 3.95 30.77 -74.54
CA THR A 108 5.29 30.18 -74.70
C THR A 108 6.25 30.34 -73.52
N ALA A 109 5.91 31.11 -72.48
CA ALA A 109 6.81 31.36 -71.35
C ALA A 109 6.29 30.74 -70.06
N THR A 110 7.21 30.21 -69.24
CA THR A 110 6.89 29.59 -67.95
C THR A 110 7.48 30.39 -66.80
N ASP A 111 6.67 30.73 -65.81
CA ASP A 111 7.09 31.37 -64.58
C ASP A 111 7.25 30.36 -63.45
N GLU A 112 8.47 30.27 -62.92
CA GLU A 112 8.83 29.39 -61.80
C GLU A 112 9.02 30.15 -60.49
N THR A 113 8.60 31.41 -60.43
CA THR A 113 8.71 32.26 -59.21
C THR A 113 8.06 31.58 -58.01
N THR A 114 6.94 30.86 -58.20
CA THR A 114 6.30 30.09 -57.12
C THR A 114 7.23 29.00 -56.56
N ALA A 115 7.92 28.24 -57.43
CA ALA A 115 8.88 27.24 -57.01
C ALA A 115 10.07 27.86 -56.25
N GLN A 116 10.57 29.01 -56.72
CA GLN A 116 11.67 29.73 -56.07
C GLN A 116 11.28 30.26 -54.68
N LEU A 117 10.07 30.80 -54.53
CA LEU A 117 9.56 31.27 -53.24
C LEU A 117 9.38 30.11 -52.24
N LEU A 118 8.85 28.97 -52.71
CA LEU A 118 8.71 27.77 -51.88
C LEU A 118 10.06 27.22 -51.45
N LEU A 119 11.05 27.18 -52.35
CA LEU A 119 12.41 26.78 -52.04
C LEU A 119 13.02 27.71 -50.97
N GLY A 120 12.87 29.03 -51.15
CA GLY A 120 13.33 30.03 -50.17
C GLY A 120 12.70 29.85 -48.80
N SER A 121 11.37 29.62 -48.74
CA SER A 121 10.69 29.38 -47.45
C SER A 121 11.17 28.07 -46.81
N ALA A 122 11.35 27.00 -47.57
CA ALA A 122 11.83 25.73 -47.04
C ALA A 122 13.25 25.86 -46.49
N MET A 123 14.13 26.54 -47.22
CA MET A 123 15.51 26.80 -46.79
C MET A 123 15.56 27.63 -45.50
N ARG A 124 14.71 28.65 -45.38
CA ARG A 124 14.58 29.44 -44.14
C ARG A 124 14.20 28.57 -42.95
N VAL A 125 13.20 27.70 -43.11
CA VAL A 125 12.78 26.77 -42.04
C VAL A 125 13.93 25.86 -41.60
N LEU A 126 14.65 25.25 -42.55
CA LEU A 126 15.77 24.37 -42.22
C LEU A 126 16.95 25.12 -41.59
N HIS A 127 17.11 26.40 -41.91
CA HIS A 127 18.09 27.29 -41.28
C HIS A 127 17.69 27.71 -39.86
N ASP A 128 16.40 27.97 -39.60
CA ASP A 128 15.89 28.38 -38.29
C ASP A 128 15.83 27.20 -37.29
N TYR A 129 15.71 25.97 -37.80
CA TYR A 129 15.71 24.74 -37.01
C TYR A 129 16.88 23.81 -37.38
N PRO A 130 18.14 24.24 -37.19
CA PRO A 130 19.30 23.45 -37.56
C PRO A 130 19.50 22.25 -36.63
N VAL A 131 18.82 22.21 -35.48
CA VAL A 131 18.83 21.08 -34.55
C VAL A 131 17.41 20.74 -34.13
N ILE A 132 16.92 19.56 -34.49
CA ILE A 132 15.55 19.13 -34.20
C ILE A 132 15.54 18.35 -32.89
N THR A 133 14.97 18.97 -31.86
CA THR A 133 14.86 18.39 -30.51
C THR A 133 13.45 17.83 -30.25
N SER A 134 13.32 17.01 -29.21
CA SER A 134 12.03 16.46 -28.76
C SER A 134 11.05 17.51 -28.22
N GLN A 135 11.52 18.74 -27.98
CA GLN A 135 10.73 19.85 -27.47
C GLN A 135 10.00 20.62 -28.58
N ILE A 136 10.39 20.43 -29.85
CA ILE A 136 9.74 21.10 -30.97
C ILE A 136 8.37 20.46 -31.22
N GLN A 137 7.33 21.27 -31.05
CA GLN A 137 5.94 20.89 -31.25
C GLN A 137 5.34 21.65 -32.44
N THR A 138 4.30 21.09 -33.02
CA THR A 138 3.54 21.70 -34.11
C THR A 138 2.82 22.97 -33.63
N VAL A 139 2.97 24.03 -34.42
CA VAL A 139 2.26 25.30 -34.25
C VAL A 139 1.07 25.41 -35.22
N ARG A 140 0.90 24.44 -36.11
CA ARG A 140 -0.28 24.26 -36.95
C ARG A 140 -1.04 23.01 -36.53
N GLU A 141 -2.31 22.92 -36.94
CA GLU A 141 -3.15 21.75 -36.66
C GLU A 141 -2.52 20.45 -37.20
N PRO A 142 -2.44 19.37 -36.39
CA PRO A 142 -2.85 19.27 -34.99
C PRO A 142 -1.86 19.97 -34.03
N TYR A 143 -2.31 20.91 -33.22
CA TYR A 143 -1.45 21.68 -32.29
C TYR A 143 -0.77 20.80 -31.23
N GLY A 144 0.46 21.16 -30.83
CA GLY A 144 1.15 20.53 -29.68
C GLY A 144 1.71 19.13 -29.94
N ARG A 145 1.62 18.62 -31.17
CA ARG A 145 2.21 17.33 -31.55
C ARG A 145 3.71 17.48 -31.72
N ARG A 146 4.49 16.56 -31.16
CA ARG A 146 5.95 16.55 -31.37
C ARG A 146 6.28 16.36 -32.85
N ILE A 147 7.15 17.21 -33.39
CA ILE A 147 7.64 17.10 -34.77
C ILE A 147 8.61 15.93 -34.91
N LEU A 148 9.43 15.65 -33.88
CA LEU A 148 10.38 14.56 -33.88
C LEU A 148 9.69 13.19 -33.85
N HIS A 149 9.98 12.37 -34.86
CA HIS A 149 9.42 11.02 -35.01
C HIS A 149 9.76 10.10 -33.82
N GLU A 150 8.85 9.20 -33.45
CA GLU A 150 8.98 8.31 -32.28
C GLU A 150 10.27 7.49 -32.25
N SER A 151 10.75 7.03 -33.41
CA SER A 151 12.00 6.25 -33.54
C SER A 151 13.26 7.06 -33.18
N LEU A 152 13.17 8.38 -33.15
CA LEU A 152 14.28 9.29 -32.85
C LEU A 152 14.19 9.90 -31.45
N GLN A 153 13.06 9.73 -30.74
CA GLN A 153 12.87 10.36 -29.42
C GLN A 153 13.78 9.80 -28.33
N ARG A 154 14.23 8.56 -28.50
CA ARG A 154 15.17 7.89 -27.60
C ARG A 154 16.54 7.71 -28.27
N ALA A 155 16.87 8.53 -29.27
CA ALA A 155 18.20 8.57 -29.87
C ALA A 155 19.16 9.31 -28.94
N ASP A 156 20.42 8.88 -28.91
CA ASP A 156 21.44 9.48 -28.04
C ASP A 156 21.99 10.80 -28.60
N GLU A 157 21.92 10.97 -29.93
CA GLU A 157 22.28 12.21 -30.62
C GLU A 157 21.03 12.93 -31.15
N GLN A 158 21.09 14.26 -31.15
CA GLN A 158 20.05 15.10 -31.77
C GLN A 158 20.23 15.13 -33.29
N VAL A 159 19.11 15.28 -34.02
CA VAL A 159 19.12 15.41 -35.48
C VAL A 159 19.59 16.81 -35.84
N LYS A 160 20.78 16.93 -36.46
CA LYS A 160 21.37 18.21 -36.88
C LYS A 160 21.30 18.32 -38.40
N LEU A 161 20.95 19.49 -38.90
CA LEU A 161 20.79 19.81 -40.31
C LEU A 161 21.82 20.85 -40.72
N CYS A 162 22.53 20.56 -41.80
CA CYS A 162 23.47 21.47 -42.40
C CYS A 162 23.18 21.59 -43.90
N LEU A 163 23.29 22.81 -44.43
CA LEU A 163 23.30 23.01 -45.87
C LEU A 163 24.53 22.31 -46.46
N ASP A 164 24.34 21.52 -47.51
CA ASP A 164 25.41 20.78 -48.20
C ASP A 164 25.68 21.42 -49.57
N PRO A 165 26.75 22.22 -49.73
CA PRO A 165 27.04 22.92 -50.98
C PRO A 165 27.55 21.93 -52.04
N ILE A 166 26.64 21.44 -52.87
CA ILE A 166 26.96 20.58 -54.02
C ILE A 166 27.29 21.43 -55.26
N THR A 167 28.28 21.01 -56.04
CA THR A 167 28.65 21.67 -57.29
C THR A 167 27.55 21.54 -58.35
N LEU A 168 27.47 22.50 -59.28
CA LEU A 168 26.53 22.40 -60.40
C LEU A 168 26.75 21.13 -61.24
N GLU A 169 28.01 20.73 -61.41
CA GLU A 169 28.37 19.50 -62.14
C GLU A 169 27.76 18.26 -61.48
N ASP A 170 27.90 18.11 -60.16
CA ASP A 170 27.37 16.97 -59.42
C ASP A 170 25.84 16.98 -59.36
N LEU A 171 25.21 18.15 -59.20
CA LEU A 171 23.76 18.27 -59.35
C LEU A 171 23.30 17.81 -60.74
N THR A 172 23.99 18.25 -61.80
CA THR A 172 23.66 17.86 -63.18
C THR A 172 23.81 16.36 -63.39
N LYS A 173 24.83 15.72 -62.79
CA LYS A 173 25.00 14.26 -62.81
C LYS A 173 23.83 13.54 -62.13
N ILE A 174 23.36 14.01 -60.97
CA ILE A 174 22.21 13.43 -60.28
C ILE A 174 20.97 13.47 -61.18
N TRP A 175 20.67 14.65 -61.76
CA TRP A 175 19.51 14.82 -62.64
C TRP A 175 19.60 13.97 -63.92
N THR A 176 20.78 13.91 -64.52
CA THR A 176 21.04 13.07 -65.71
C THR A 176 20.86 11.58 -65.40
N ALA A 177 21.35 11.12 -64.24
CA ALA A 177 21.19 9.73 -63.80
C ALA A 177 19.73 9.35 -63.55
N LEU A 178 18.90 10.32 -63.14
CA LEU A 178 17.45 10.13 -63.01
C LEU A 178 16.72 10.15 -64.36
N THR A 179 17.39 10.47 -65.47
CA THR A 179 16.79 10.72 -66.79
C THR A 179 15.70 11.81 -66.76
N LEU A 180 15.86 12.77 -65.85
CA LEU A 180 14.90 13.87 -65.65
C LEU A 180 15.54 15.21 -66.07
N PRO A 181 14.72 16.17 -66.55
CA PRO A 181 15.21 17.52 -66.81
C PRO A 181 15.76 18.14 -65.52
N TYR A 182 16.85 18.88 -65.65
CA TYR A 182 17.46 19.58 -64.51
C TYR A 182 16.46 20.55 -63.88
N ARG A 183 16.35 20.52 -62.55
CA ARG A 183 15.54 21.44 -61.75
C ARG A 183 16.38 22.08 -60.64
N LEU A 184 16.08 23.35 -60.35
CA LEU A 184 16.69 24.06 -59.23
C LEU A 184 16.48 23.27 -57.93
N SER A 185 17.59 22.91 -57.29
CA SER A 185 17.60 22.05 -56.11
C SER A 185 18.73 22.42 -55.17
N VAL A 186 18.53 22.13 -53.89
CA VAL A 186 19.48 22.41 -52.82
C VAL A 186 19.69 21.15 -52.00
N ALA A 187 20.93 20.85 -51.62
CA ALA A 187 21.21 19.68 -50.80
C ALA A 187 21.39 20.04 -49.32
N TYR A 188 20.97 19.12 -48.46
CA TYR A 188 21.12 19.18 -47.01
C TYR A 188 21.69 17.87 -46.50
N SER A 189 22.67 17.97 -45.60
CA SER A 189 23.18 16.83 -44.85
C SER A 189 22.54 16.77 -43.46
N VAL A 190 22.22 15.56 -43.02
CA VAL A 190 21.64 15.29 -41.70
C VAL A 190 22.58 14.40 -40.91
N SER A 191 23.07 14.91 -39.79
CA SER A 191 24.10 14.27 -38.95
C SER A 191 23.69 14.29 -37.48
N VAL A 192 23.93 13.26 -36.66
CA VAL A 192 24.25 11.87 -37.00
C VAL A 192 23.07 10.99 -36.59
N VAL A 193 22.70 10.05 -37.45
CA VAL A 193 21.63 9.08 -37.19
C VAL A 193 22.26 7.75 -36.80
N ARG A 194 22.14 7.35 -35.53
CA ARG A 194 22.71 6.09 -35.02
C ARG A 194 21.66 5.00 -34.94
N ILE A 195 21.89 3.89 -35.62
CA ILE A 195 21.05 2.67 -35.57
C ILE A 195 21.75 1.64 -34.70
N GLU A 196 21.03 1.14 -33.70
CA GLU A 196 21.59 0.13 -32.80
C GLU A 196 21.84 -1.20 -33.49
N SER A 197 23.02 -1.79 -33.24
CA SER A 197 23.37 -3.12 -33.72
C SER A 197 22.70 -4.20 -32.88
N GLN A 198 22.03 -5.15 -33.53
CA GLN A 198 21.48 -6.36 -32.88
C GLN A 198 22.51 -7.50 -32.76
N GLY A 199 23.76 -7.26 -33.17
CA GLY A 199 24.82 -8.26 -33.11
C GLY A 199 25.27 -8.54 -31.68
N SER A 200 25.46 -9.81 -31.33
CA SER A 200 26.01 -10.21 -30.03
C SER A 200 27.37 -9.54 -29.79
N ARG A 201 27.53 -8.93 -28.63
CA ARG A 201 28.79 -8.33 -28.17
C ARG A 201 29.64 -9.44 -27.54
N HIS A 202 30.88 -9.54 -27.97
CA HIS A 202 31.84 -10.49 -27.45
C HIS A 202 32.69 -9.80 -26.39
N TYR A 203 32.86 -10.48 -25.27
CA TYR A 203 33.78 -10.05 -24.25
C TYR A 203 35.05 -10.89 -24.43
N PRO A 204 36.24 -10.27 -24.45
CA PRO A 204 37.47 -11.03 -24.46
C PRO A 204 37.47 -11.86 -23.18
N GLN A 205 37.66 -13.17 -23.32
CA GLN A 205 38.10 -13.97 -22.20
C GLN A 205 39.52 -13.53 -21.83
N LEU A 206 39.84 -13.63 -20.55
CA LEU A 206 41.18 -13.32 -20.06
C LEU A 206 42.20 -14.22 -20.77
N VAL A 207 43.24 -13.61 -21.36
CA VAL A 207 44.35 -14.37 -21.96
C VAL A 207 45.34 -14.69 -20.85
N GLY A 208 45.27 -15.94 -20.37
CA GLY A 208 46.24 -16.54 -19.45
C GLY A 208 45.71 -16.78 -18.04
N GLU A 209 46.00 -17.97 -17.49
CA GLU A 209 46.18 -18.10 -16.05
C GLU A 209 47.27 -17.11 -15.64
N GLY A 210 46.95 -16.22 -14.70
CA GLY A 210 47.96 -15.35 -14.11
C GLY A 210 49.09 -16.19 -13.50
N PRO A 211 50.32 -15.66 -13.41
CA PRO A 211 51.42 -16.39 -12.78
C PRO A 211 50.99 -16.81 -11.37
N GLU A 212 51.38 -18.02 -10.94
CA GLU A 212 51.05 -18.58 -9.61
C GLU A 212 51.39 -17.64 -8.43
N ALA A 213 52.24 -16.62 -8.67
CA ALA A 213 52.51 -15.54 -7.74
C ALA A 213 52.69 -14.20 -8.47
N GLY A 214 51.63 -13.39 -8.56
CA GLY A 214 51.69 -12.00 -9.00
C GLY A 214 50.45 -11.19 -8.59
N LEU A 215 50.62 -9.89 -8.32
CA LEU A 215 49.53 -8.96 -7.99
C LEU A 215 48.59 -8.78 -9.19
N GLY A 216 47.45 -9.48 -9.18
CA GLY A 216 46.39 -9.33 -10.19
C GLY A 216 45.56 -8.07 -9.96
N ILE A 217 45.56 -7.15 -10.93
CA ILE A 217 44.65 -5.99 -10.92
C ILE A 217 43.37 -6.39 -11.65
N VAL A 218 42.30 -6.64 -10.89
CA VAL A 218 40.96 -6.90 -11.45
C VAL A 218 40.21 -5.57 -11.52
N ALA A 219 40.00 -5.05 -12.73
CA ALA A 219 39.15 -3.87 -12.96
C ALA A 219 37.68 -4.30 -13.09
N VAL A 220 36.86 -3.90 -12.13
CA VAL A 220 35.42 -4.22 -12.12
C VAL A 220 34.66 -2.95 -12.51
N PRO A 221 33.91 -2.95 -13.62
CA PRO A 221 33.05 -1.81 -13.94
C PRO A 221 32.02 -1.62 -12.81
N LEU A 222 31.84 -0.39 -12.35
CA LEU A 222 30.98 -0.04 -11.22
C LEU A 222 29.49 -0.09 -11.60
N ASP A 223 29.02 -1.24 -12.09
CA ASP A 223 27.63 -1.45 -12.44
C ASP A 223 26.86 -1.96 -11.22
N ARG A 224 26.63 -1.05 -10.26
CA ARG A 224 26.03 -1.38 -8.97
C ARG A 224 24.56 -1.77 -9.14
N PRO A 225 24.10 -2.90 -8.56
CA PRO A 225 22.66 -3.15 -8.43
C PRO A 225 22.03 -2.01 -7.63
N ALA A 226 20.82 -1.62 -7.99
CA ALA A 226 20.08 -0.61 -7.23
C ALA A 226 18.63 -1.05 -7.05
N ILE A 227 18.17 -1.03 -5.79
CA ILE A 227 16.78 -1.30 -5.40
C ILE A 227 15.99 0.00 -5.54
N GLU A 228 14.89 -0.06 -6.29
CA GLU A 228 13.97 1.06 -6.50
C GLU A 228 12.71 0.92 -5.65
N SER A 229 12.17 -0.30 -5.54
CA SER A 229 11.04 -0.60 -4.65
C SER A 229 11.06 -2.04 -4.14
N LEU A 230 10.34 -2.26 -3.04
CA LEU A 230 10.08 -3.58 -2.48
C LEU A 230 8.57 -3.81 -2.46
N ASN A 231 8.15 -4.92 -3.06
CA ASN A 231 6.77 -5.39 -3.06
C ASN A 231 6.71 -6.77 -2.38
N VAL A 232 5.51 -7.24 -2.04
CA VAL A 232 5.32 -8.51 -1.34
C VAL A 232 4.21 -9.30 -2.01
N ILE A 233 4.48 -10.57 -2.31
CA ILE A 233 3.49 -11.57 -2.69
C ILE A 233 3.30 -12.49 -1.48
N ARG A 234 2.06 -12.60 -1.01
CA ARG A 234 1.74 -13.35 0.20
C ARG A 234 1.62 -14.84 -0.09
N LEU A 235 2.04 -15.68 0.86
CA LEU A 235 1.85 -17.13 0.71
C LEU A 235 0.36 -17.46 0.56
N GLY A 236 -0.01 -18.07 -0.56
CA GLY A 236 -1.38 -18.45 -0.91
C GLY A 236 -2.21 -17.35 -1.60
N ASP A 237 -1.64 -16.17 -1.84
CA ASP A 237 -2.29 -15.05 -2.53
C ASP A 237 -1.35 -14.50 -3.63
N PRO A 238 -1.69 -14.64 -4.92
CA PRO A 238 -0.82 -14.24 -6.02
C PRO A 238 -0.77 -12.72 -6.21
N THR A 239 -1.53 -11.93 -5.45
CA THR A 239 -1.53 -10.48 -5.61
C THR A 239 -0.23 -9.86 -5.08
N GLU A 240 0.35 -8.96 -5.89
CA GLU A 240 1.56 -8.23 -5.52
C GLU A 240 1.17 -6.93 -4.79
N HIS A 241 1.56 -6.83 -3.52
CA HIS A 241 1.31 -5.67 -2.67
C HIS A 241 2.49 -4.71 -2.69
N THR A 242 2.23 -3.42 -2.93
CA THR A 242 3.25 -2.36 -2.97
C THR A 242 3.70 -1.88 -1.60
N THR A 243 2.97 -2.25 -0.54
CA THR A 243 3.38 -2.01 0.85
C THR A 243 4.28 -3.15 1.33
N PRO A 244 5.55 -2.90 1.70
CA PRO A 244 6.52 -3.95 1.99
C PRO A 244 6.36 -4.51 3.41
N TYR A 245 5.17 -5.01 3.75
CA TYR A 245 4.92 -5.74 4.99
C TYR A 245 4.85 -7.23 4.66
N ALA A 246 5.88 -7.97 5.05
CA ALA A 246 6.02 -9.39 4.74
C ALA A 246 6.02 -10.23 6.01
N ARG A 247 5.54 -11.46 5.91
CA ARG A 247 5.66 -12.49 6.94
C ARG A 247 6.78 -13.46 6.57
N VAL A 248 7.20 -14.29 7.51
CA VAL A 248 8.05 -15.44 7.16
C VAL A 248 7.30 -16.34 6.16
N GLY A 249 7.99 -16.80 5.12
CA GLY A 249 7.40 -17.59 4.03
C GLY A 249 6.74 -16.78 2.90
N ASP A 250 6.50 -15.47 3.07
CA ASP A 250 6.06 -14.61 1.96
C ASP A 250 7.22 -14.38 0.97
N THR A 251 6.88 -14.05 -0.28
CA THR A 251 7.86 -13.71 -1.32
C THR A 251 8.07 -12.20 -1.34
N LEU A 252 9.30 -11.76 -1.06
CA LEU A 252 9.74 -10.39 -1.24
C LEU A 252 10.13 -10.19 -2.71
N VAL A 253 9.46 -9.27 -3.37
CA VAL A 253 9.71 -8.89 -4.75
C VAL A 253 10.55 -7.61 -4.76
N ILE A 254 11.77 -7.72 -5.27
CA ILE A 254 12.73 -6.62 -5.34
C ILE A 254 12.74 -6.10 -6.77
N VAL A 255 12.34 -4.85 -6.94
CA VAL A 255 12.31 -4.16 -8.24
C VAL A 255 13.42 -3.12 -8.27
N GLY A 256 14.13 -3.04 -9.39
CA GLY A 256 15.26 -2.12 -9.53
C GLY A 256 16.00 -2.25 -10.85
N ARG A 257 17.32 -2.08 -10.82
CA ARG A 257 18.18 -2.12 -12.01
C ARG A 257 19.51 -2.83 -11.73
N ASN A 258 20.14 -3.29 -12.81
CA ASN A 258 21.44 -3.98 -12.82
C ASN A 258 21.46 -5.28 -12.00
N PHE A 259 20.32 -5.99 -11.93
CA PHE A 259 20.21 -7.25 -11.21
C PHE A 259 20.73 -8.46 -11.99
N GLY A 260 21.08 -8.35 -13.27
CA GLY A 260 21.47 -9.50 -14.10
C GLY A 260 22.69 -10.30 -13.62
N ARG A 261 23.47 -9.77 -12.66
CA ARG A 261 24.61 -10.46 -12.00
C ARG A 261 24.40 -10.70 -10.51
N ALA A 262 23.21 -10.41 -9.99
CA ALA A 262 22.90 -10.66 -8.59
C ALA A 262 22.87 -12.17 -8.34
N THR A 263 23.51 -12.58 -7.25
CA THR A 263 23.61 -13.99 -6.87
C THR A 263 23.02 -14.25 -5.50
N GLU A 264 22.97 -13.22 -4.65
CA GLU A 264 22.53 -13.32 -3.26
C GLU A 264 21.73 -12.06 -2.90
N VAL A 265 20.73 -12.21 -2.04
CA VAL A 265 20.08 -11.11 -1.32
C VAL A 265 20.46 -11.24 0.15
N GLU A 266 20.93 -10.17 0.76
CA GLU A 266 21.20 -10.12 2.20
C GLU A 266 20.01 -9.49 2.91
N ILE A 267 19.33 -10.26 3.76
CA ILE A 267 18.25 -9.79 4.64
C ILE A 267 18.76 -9.82 6.08
N ASN A 268 19.01 -8.65 6.67
CA ASN A 268 19.51 -8.51 8.05
C ASN A 268 20.69 -9.45 8.39
N GLY A 269 21.66 -9.54 7.48
CA GLY A 269 22.84 -10.40 7.64
C GLY A 269 22.65 -11.86 7.20
N LEU A 270 21.42 -12.30 6.90
CA LEU A 270 21.17 -13.60 6.28
C LEU A 270 21.33 -13.50 4.77
N ARG A 271 22.26 -14.27 4.21
CA ARG A 271 22.49 -14.32 2.76
C ARG A 271 21.66 -15.43 2.14
N ILE A 272 20.75 -15.04 1.25
CA ILE A 272 19.85 -15.93 0.56
C ILE A 272 20.29 -15.97 -0.91
N PRO A 273 20.73 -17.13 -1.43
CA PRO A 273 21.05 -17.26 -2.84
C PRO A 273 19.79 -17.06 -3.71
N VAL A 274 19.93 -16.30 -4.79
CA VAL A 274 18.83 -15.97 -5.72
C VAL A 274 19.27 -16.12 -7.16
N SER A 275 18.32 -16.35 -8.04
CA SER A 275 18.48 -16.21 -9.49
C SER A 275 17.51 -15.12 -9.96
N PRO A 276 18.00 -13.97 -10.46
CA PRO A 276 17.14 -12.88 -10.93
C PRO A 276 16.23 -13.34 -12.06
N GLU A 277 14.96 -12.95 -12.03
CA GLU A 277 14.03 -13.21 -13.12
C GLU A 277 14.37 -12.35 -14.35
N SER A 278 14.87 -11.15 -14.12
CA SER A 278 15.31 -10.21 -15.15
C SER A 278 16.36 -9.24 -14.61
N GLY A 279 16.89 -8.38 -15.46
CA GLY A 279 17.83 -7.31 -15.06
C GLY A 279 17.22 -6.28 -14.08
N THR A 280 15.92 -6.33 -13.82
CA THR A 280 15.17 -5.37 -13.00
C THR A 280 14.30 -6.01 -11.93
N ARG A 281 14.28 -7.35 -11.81
CA ARG A 281 13.41 -8.06 -10.86
C ARG A 281 14.09 -9.27 -10.23
N ILE A 282 14.00 -9.38 -8.91
CA ILE A 282 14.40 -10.55 -8.11
C ILE A 282 13.23 -10.91 -7.19
N GLU A 283 12.90 -12.20 -7.12
CA GLU A 283 11.96 -12.73 -6.14
C GLU A 283 12.72 -13.59 -5.12
N VAL A 284 12.48 -13.35 -3.82
CA VAL A 284 13.14 -14.07 -2.73
C VAL A 284 12.17 -14.37 -1.61
N THR A 285 12.09 -15.63 -1.18
CA THR A 285 11.26 -16.02 -0.05
C THR A 285 11.90 -15.58 1.26
N VAL A 286 11.11 -14.94 2.14
CA VAL A 286 11.56 -14.57 3.49
C VAL A 286 11.76 -15.84 4.32
N PRO A 287 12.98 -16.15 4.78
CA PRO A 287 13.29 -17.43 5.41
C PRO A 287 12.76 -17.48 6.85
N ASP A 288 12.43 -18.69 7.31
CA ASP A 288 11.97 -18.93 8.69
C ASP A 288 13.04 -19.69 9.52
N THR A 289 13.20 -20.98 9.24
CA THR A 289 14.08 -21.89 9.99
C THR A 289 15.30 -22.34 9.22
N ALA A 290 15.30 -22.24 7.89
CA ALA A 290 16.40 -22.67 7.02
C ALA A 290 16.46 -21.85 5.73
N ILE A 291 17.64 -21.82 5.11
CA ILE A 291 17.89 -21.30 3.77
C ILE A 291 18.44 -22.46 2.94
N GLN A 292 17.72 -22.87 1.89
CA GLN A 292 18.09 -24.01 1.03
C GLN A 292 18.52 -25.27 1.81
N GLY A 293 17.76 -25.64 2.85
CA GLY A 293 18.04 -26.82 3.68
C GLY A 293 19.09 -26.62 4.78
N THR A 294 19.80 -25.48 4.81
CA THR A 294 20.72 -25.14 5.91
C THR A 294 19.98 -24.43 7.04
N THR A 295 19.97 -25.02 8.23
CA THR A 295 19.28 -24.48 9.41
C THR A 295 19.86 -23.12 9.83
N ILE A 296 18.99 -22.14 10.03
CA ILE A 296 19.33 -20.84 10.62
C ILE A 296 19.34 -20.98 12.16
N PRO A 297 20.47 -20.67 12.83
CA PRO A 297 20.52 -20.61 14.30
C PRO A 297 19.44 -19.69 14.87
N VAL A 298 18.83 -20.06 16.00
CA VAL A 298 17.63 -19.39 16.54
C VAL A 298 17.87 -17.89 16.74
N GLU A 299 19.06 -17.52 17.20
CA GLU A 299 19.53 -16.16 17.45
C GLU A 299 19.74 -15.33 16.18
N LYS A 300 19.86 -15.98 15.01
CA LYS A 300 20.01 -15.32 13.70
C LYS A 300 18.71 -15.30 12.89
N ARG A 301 17.64 -15.94 13.37
CA ARG A 301 16.35 -15.93 12.67
C ARG A 301 15.79 -14.51 12.66
N LEU A 302 15.18 -14.13 11.54
CA LEU A 302 14.56 -12.82 11.39
C LEU A 302 13.44 -12.66 12.43
N GLN A 303 13.41 -11.48 13.08
CA GLN A 303 12.42 -11.12 14.08
C GLN A 303 11.59 -9.93 13.59
N PRO A 304 10.35 -9.75 14.06
CA PRO A 304 9.52 -8.64 13.60
C PRO A 304 10.17 -7.28 13.82
N GLY A 305 9.90 -6.36 12.89
CA GLY A 305 10.50 -5.04 12.83
C GLY A 305 11.04 -4.71 11.43
N ALA A 306 11.66 -3.55 11.30
CA ALA A 306 12.28 -3.12 10.05
C ALA A 306 13.49 -4.02 9.71
N GLN A 307 13.38 -4.76 8.61
CA GLN A 307 14.42 -5.65 8.11
C GLN A 307 15.12 -5.02 6.91
N PRO A 308 16.45 -4.83 6.98
CA PRO A 308 17.21 -4.30 5.86
C PRO A 308 17.46 -5.35 4.79
N VAL A 309 17.45 -4.90 3.54
CA VAL A 309 17.64 -5.71 2.34
C VAL A 309 18.65 -5.06 1.42
N GLU A 310 19.62 -5.85 0.98
CA GLU A 310 20.61 -5.49 -0.02
C GLU A 310 20.73 -6.60 -1.06
N VAL A 311 20.93 -6.22 -2.31
CA VAL A 311 21.25 -7.15 -3.40
C VAL A 311 22.77 -7.24 -3.53
N LEU A 312 23.29 -8.46 -3.57
CA LEU A 312 24.71 -8.76 -3.67
C LEU A 312 25.02 -9.42 -5.02
N SER A 313 25.99 -8.84 -5.74
CA SER A 313 26.53 -9.42 -6.97
C SER A 313 27.95 -9.94 -6.73
N ARG A 314 28.18 -11.20 -7.08
CA ARG A 314 29.52 -11.82 -7.09
C ARG A 314 30.35 -11.24 -8.22
N ILE A 315 31.63 -11.01 -7.95
CA ILE A 315 32.62 -10.67 -8.97
C ILE A 315 33.43 -11.93 -9.23
N ALA A 316 33.41 -12.40 -10.48
CA ALA A 316 34.25 -13.51 -10.90
C ALA A 316 35.74 -13.16 -10.66
N HIS A 317 36.53 -14.11 -10.15
CA HIS A 317 37.96 -13.99 -9.87
C HIS A 317 38.37 -13.12 -8.66
N VAL A 318 37.42 -12.51 -7.94
CA VAL A 318 37.70 -11.89 -6.63
C VAL A 318 36.91 -12.64 -5.56
N GLU A 319 37.55 -13.66 -5.01
CA GLU A 319 36.98 -14.40 -3.89
C GLU A 319 36.67 -13.44 -2.73
N ASN A 320 35.54 -13.66 -2.07
CA ASN A 320 35.05 -12.85 -0.94
C ASN A 320 34.59 -11.42 -1.23
N PHE A 321 34.78 -10.86 -2.43
CA PHE A 321 34.21 -9.54 -2.76
C PHE A 321 32.78 -9.65 -3.30
N ARG A 322 31.90 -8.76 -2.83
CA ARG A 322 30.51 -8.61 -3.29
C ARG A 322 30.22 -7.15 -3.55
N LEU A 323 29.65 -6.85 -4.71
CA LEU A 323 29.10 -5.53 -4.99
C LEU A 323 27.72 -5.44 -4.34
N ARG A 324 27.55 -4.48 -3.41
CA ARG A 324 26.30 -4.24 -2.69
C ARG A 324 25.46 -3.18 -3.40
N SER A 325 24.14 -3.34 -3.37
CA SER A 325 23.20 -2.27 -3.75
C SER A 325 23.09 -1.19 -2.68
N ASN A 326 22.24 -0.18 -2.93
CA ASN A 326 21.65 0.58 -1.84
C ASN A 326 20.83 -0.34 -0.92
N ARG A 327 20.63 0.12 0.31
CA ARG A 327 19.83 -0.57 1.33
C ARG A 327 18.38 -0.12 1.26
N ALA A 328 17.47 -1.07 1.16
CA ALA A 328 16.02 -0.87 1.30
C ALA A 328 15.55 -1.57 2.58
N ASN A 329 14.37 -1.21 3.10
CA ASN A 329 13.80 -1.85 4.29
C ASN A 329 12.39 -2.35 3.99
N PHE A 330 12.07 -3.55 4.45
CA PHE A 330 10.68 -4.02 4.57
C PHE A 330 10.34 -4.22 6.05
N MET A 331 9.05 -4.27 6.37
CA MET A 331 8.58 -4.58 7.71
C MET A 331 8.29 -6.08 7.81
N LEU A 332 9.06 -6.80 8.63
CA LEU A 332 8.69 -8.18 8.98
C LEU A 332 7.63 -8.13 10.07
N VAL A 333 6.48 -8.76 9.83
CA VAL A 333 5.32 -8.74 10.73
C VAL A 333 5.01 -10.11 11.32
N PRO A 334 4.43 -10.16 12.53
CA PRO A 334 3.88 -11.40 13.08
C PRO A 334 2.67 -11.90 12.28
N LEU A 335 2.41 -13.22 12.37
CA LEU A 335 1.22 -13.84 11.79
C LEU A 335 0.35 -14.45 12.90
N ILE A 336 -0.94 -14.14 12.89
CA ILE A 336 -1.94 -14.79 13.76
C ILE A 336 -2.64 -15.88 12.95
N SER A 337 -2.43 -17.13 13.36
CA SER A 337 -3.00 -18.31 12.73
C SER A 337 -4.33 -18.72 13.34
N ALA A 338 -4.49 -18.55 14.66
CA ALA A 338 -5.74 -18.84 15.37
C ALA A 338 -5.87 -18.00 16.65
N ILE A 339 -7.11 -17.81 17.10
CA ILE A 339 -7.42 -17.16 18.37
C ILE A 339 -8.49 -18.00 19.07
N ASN A 340 -8.18 -18.49 20.26
CA ASN A 340 -9.06 -19.33 21.05
C ASN A 340 -9.43 -18.63 22.36
N THR A 341 -10.65 -18.83 22.83
CA THR A 341 -11.12 -18.29 24.12
C THR A 341 -11.50 -19.44 25.04
N THR A 342 -11.01 -19.42 26.28
CA THR A 342 -11.37 -20.40 27.31
C THR A 342 -11.92 -19.72 28.55
N PRO A 343 -12.92 -20.31 29.24
CA PRO A 343 -13.36 -19.82 30.55
C PRO A 343 -12.24 -19.92 31.61
N PRO A 344 -12.18 -19.01 32.61
CA PRO A 344 -13.00 -17.82 32.79
C PRO A 344 -12.29 -16.58 32.22
N ARG A 345 -12.25 -16.47 30.87
CA ARG A 345 -11.77 -15.31 30.08
C ARG A 345 -10.29 -15.27 29.71
N THR A 346 -9.69 -16.41 29.43
CA THR A 346 -8.37 -16.45 28.80
C THR A 346 -8.50 -16.40 27.28
N LEU A 347 -7.73 -15.52 26.66
CA LEU A 347 -7.53 -15.42 25.23
C LEU A 347 -6.18 -16.07 24.88
N ARG A 348 -6.18 -17.08 24.02
CA ARG A 348 -4.97 -17.73 23.52
C ARG A 348 -4.80 -17.45 22.04
N ILE A 349 -3.79 -16.65 21.71
CA ILE A 349 -3.40 -16.29 20.35
C ILE A 349 -2.31 -17.28 19.91
N VAL A 350 -2.48 -17.89 18.74
CA VAL A 350 -1.53 -18.86 18.17
C VAL A 350 -1.06 -18.35 16.81
N GLY A 351 0.23 -18.48 16.52
CA GLY A 351 0.78 -17.88 15.32
C GLY A 351 2.29 -18.07 15.15
N GLN A 352 2.90 -17.14 14.44
CA GLN A 352 4.34 -17.08 14.20
C GLN A 352 4.88 -15.70 14.52
N ARG A 353 6.09 -15.67 15.11
CA ARG A 353 6.80 -14.46 15.51
C ARG A 353 5.99 -13.56 16.46
N LEU A 354 5.16 -14.16 17.31
CA LEU A 354 4.26 -13.42 18.20
C LEU A 354 4.97 -12.78 19.40
N TYR A 355 6.16 -13.28 19.76
CA TYR A 355 6.90 -12.83 20.94
C TYR A 355 8.40 -12.82 20.68
N GLN A 356 9.07 -11.83 21.26
CA GLN A 356 10.52 -11.75 21.32
C GLN A 356 10.95 -11.33 22.74
N ILE A 357 11.97 -12.01 23.27
CA ILE A 357 12.57 -11.64 24.55
C ILE A 357 13.18 -10.23 24.47
N ASP A 358 12.98 -9.43 25.50
CA ASP A 358 13.38 -8.01 25.59
C ASP A 358 12.83 -7.11 24.46
N GLY A 359 11.84 -7.61 23.71
CA GLY A 359 11.15 -6.86 22.67
C GLY A 359 10.02 -5.99 23.22
N ASN A 360 9.65 -4.94 22.47
CA ASN A 360 8.45 -4.18 22.79
C ASN A 360 7.21 -4.96 22.30
N MET A 361 6.45 -5.49 23.25
CA MET A 361 5.31 -6.36 22.99
C MET A 361 4.00 -5.64 23.31
N GLN A 362 3.09 -5.63 22.33
CA GLN A 362 1.75 -5.10 22.53
C GLN A 362 0.72 -6.00 21.85
N THR A 363 -0.36 -6.32 22.55
CA THR A 363 -1.53 -6.97 21.97
C THR A 363 -2.73 -6.04 22.13
N LEU A 364 -3.39 -5.73 21.03
CA LEU A 364 -4.63 -4.99 21.00
C LEU A 364 -5.79 -5.98 20.88
N VAL A 365 -6.73 -5.93 21.81
CA VAL A 365 -8.02 -6.65 21.74
C VAL A 365 -9.12 -5.59 21.74
N GLY A 366 -9.63 -5.26 20.55
CA GLY A 366 -10.53 -4.12 20.39
C GLY A 366 -9.84 -2.81 20.75
N TYR A 367 -10.28 -2.19 21.85
CA TYR A 367 -9.70 -0.95 22.38
C TYR A 367 -8.78 -1.20 23.58
N ALA A 368 -8.69 -2.43 24.07
CA ALA A 368 -7.81 -2.76 25.19
C ALA A 368 -6.40 -3.08 24.70
N LEU A 369 -5.43 -2.34 25.24
CA LEU A 369 -4.00 -2.55 24.99
C LEU A 369 -3.39 -3.35 26.14
N PHE A 370 -2.75 -4.46 25.80
CA PHE A 370 -1.98 -5.30 26.71
C PHE A 370 -0.51 -5.19 26.33
N ASN A 371 0.32 -4.75 27.26
CA ASN A 371 1.77 -4.80 27.10
C ASN A 371 2.30 -6.19 27.48
N GLY A 372 3.55 -6.49 27.14
CA GLY A 372 4.14 -7.82 27.36
C GLY A 372 4.16 -8.31 28.81
N ASP A 373 4.14 -7.41 29.78
CA ASP A 373 4.04 -7.70 31.21
C ASP A 373 2.66 -8.18 31.66
N ALA A 374 1.62 -7.95 30.83
CA ALA A 374 0.25 -8.42 31.06
C ALA A 374 -0.03 -9.80 30.45
N TYR A 375 0.97 -10.47 29.87
CA TYR A 375 0.80 -11.80 29.28
C TYR A 375 0.97 -12.89 30.35
N ASP A 376 0.01 -13.80 30.43
CA ASP A 376 0.09 -14.96 31.33
C ASP A 376 1.08 -16.00 30.79
N GLU A 377 1.14 -16.14 29.46
CA GLU A 377 2.04 -17.01 28.74
C GLU A 377 2.53 -16.29 27.47
N ALA A 378 3.82 -16.39 27.14
CA ALA A 378 4.35 -15.78 25.94
C ALA A 378 5.47 -16.62 25.32
N SER A 379 5.35 -16.87 24.02
CA SER A 379 6.31 -17.60 23.21
C SER A 379 6.23 -17.14 21.76
N PRO A 380 7.26 -17.38 20.93
CA PRO A 380 7.23 -16.97 19.52
C PRO A 380 6.03 -17.51 18.72
N THR A 381 5.34 -18.53 19.23
CA THR A 381 4.18 -19.16 18.58
C THR A 381 2.87 -19.03 19.33
N GLY A 382 2.86 -18.42 20.53
CA GLY A 382 1.66 -18.33 21.35
C GLY A 382 1.71 -17.25 22.42
N ILE A 383 0.58 -16.55 22.61
CA ILE A 383 0.36 -15.58 23.69
C ILE A 383 -0.91 -15.96 24.43
N GLY A 384 -0.86 -16.04 25.76
CA GLY A 384 -2.01 -16.17 26.66
C GLY A 384 -2.26 -14.86 27.39
N ILE A 385 -3.51 -14.38 27.39
CA ILE A 385 -3.93 -13.15 28.07
C ILE A 385 -5.23 -13.40 28.82
N THR A 386 -5.25 -13.12 30.11
CA THR A 386 -6.46 -13.08 30.92
C THR A 386 -7.14 -11.73 30.69
N LEU A 387 -8.34 -11.76 30.12
CA LEU A 387 -9.08 -10.56 29.77
C LEU A 387 -9.75 -9.97 31.03
N PRO A 388 -9.50 -8.68 31.33
CA PRO A 388 -10.10 -8.04 32.49
C PRO A 388 -11.59 -7.78 32.27
N ASP A 389 -12.32 -7.61 33.38
CA ASP A 389 -13.75 -7.28 33.42
C ASP A 389 -14.10 -5.88 32.91
N VAL A 390 -13.11 -5.09 32.46
CA VAL A 390 -13.31 -3.83 31.73
C VAL A 390 -13.59 -4.01 30.23
N LEU A 391 -13.36 -5.21 29.69
CA LEU A 391 -13.85 -5.63 28.38
C LEU A 391 -15.23 -6.27 28.52
N PRO A 392 -16.11 -6.16 27.51
CA PRO A 392 -17.50 -6.59 27.64
C PRO A 392 -17.64 -8.05 28.06
N LEU A 393 -18.60 -8.31 28.93
CA LEU A 393 -18.99 -9.63 29.43
C LEU A 393 -20.35 -9.98 28.83
N ARG A 394 -20.40 -11.04 28.03
CA ARG A 394 -21.64 -11.42 27.34
C ARG A 394 -22.59 -12.23 28.24
N SER A 395 -22.06 -12.84 29.30
CA SER A 395 -22.79 -13.43 30.42
C SER A 395 -22.14 -12.94 31.71
N THR A 396 -22.83 -12.04 32.42
CA THR A 396 -22.44 -11.64 33.76
C THR A 396 -23.51 -12.01 34.78
N ALA A 397 -23.12 -12.63 35.88
CA ALA A 397 -24.01 -12.82 37.01
C ALA A 397 -24.24 -11.48 37.71
N ALA A 398 -25.50 -11.20 38.01
CA ALA A 398 -25.91 -10.05 38.80
C ALA A 398 -26.93 -10.49 39.83
N PHE A 399 -26.58 -10.40 41.10
CA PHE A 399 -27.51 -10.63 42.18
C PHE A 399 -28.34 -9.37 42.41
N VAL A 400 -29.66 -9.50 42.31
CA VAL A 400 -30.61 -8.39 42.49
C VAL A 400 -31.40 -8.63 43.77
N GLY A 401 -31.22 -7.77 44.77
CA GLY A 401 -31.97 -7.82 46.02
C GLY A 401 -33.46 -7.49 45.86
N ALA A 402 -34.18 -7.63 46.98
CA ALA A 402 -35.52 -7.08 47.13
C ALA A 402 -35.47 -5.55 47.36
N PRO A 403 -36.58 -4.83 47.08
CA PRO A 403 -36.63 -3.39 47.31
C PRO A 403 -36.40 -3.03 48.78
N ILE A 404 -35.47 -2.10 49.03
CA ILE A 404 -35.25 -1.52 50.35
C ILE A 404 -36.36 -0.52 50.62
N THR A 405 -37.30 -0.89 51.49
CA THR A 405 -38.44 -0.05 51.88
C THR A 405 -37.99 1.08 52.82
N GLN A 406 -37.23 0.75 53.86
CA GLN A 406 -36.75 1.68 54.88
C GLN A 406 -35.45 1.18 55.52
N LEU A 407 -34.61 2.09 56.04
CA LEU A 407 -33.27 1.79 56.62
C LEU A 407 -33.18 2.03 58.14
N ASN A 408 -34.19 2.65 58.72
CA ASN A 408 -34.29 3.02 60.14
C ASN A 408 -34.20 1.84 61.13
N ASP A 409 -34.57 0.63 60.72
CA ASP A 409 -34.59 -0.55 61.59
C ASP A 409 -33.33 -1.42 61.47
N ILE A 410 -32.31 -1.00 60.71
CA ILE A 410 -31.09 -1.79 60.54
C ILE A 410 -30.28 -1.84 61.86
N ASP A 411 -29.68 -2.99 62.16
CA ASP A 411 -28.82 -3.19 63.33
C ASP A 411 -27.73 -2.10 63.43
N SER A 412 -27.39 -1.69 64.65
CA SER A 412 -26.36 -0.68 64.94
C SER A 412 -24.95 -1.08 64.47
N THR A 413 -24.69 -2.39 64.39
CA THR A 413 -23.50 -2.97 63.77
C THR A 413 -23.94 -3.88 62.62
N PRO A 414 -24.26 -3.33 61.43
CA PRO A 414 -24.82 -4.13 60.35
C PRO A 414 -23.86 -5.26 59.93
N GLU A 415 -24.32 -6.50 59.97
CA GLU A 415 -23.49 -7.68 59.68
C GLU A 415 -24.28 -8.78 58.98
N PHE A 416 -23.65 -9.44 58.00
CA PHE A 416 -24.21 -10.60 57.31
C PHE A 416 -23.14 -11.46 56.67
N MET A 417 -23.50 -12.67 56.26
CA MET A 417 -22.62 -13.62 55.57
C MET A 417 -22.89 -13.61 54.07
N ILE A 418 -21.84 -13.67 53.25
CA ILE A 418 -21.93 -13.78 51.80
C ILE A 418 -21.04 -14.91 51.26
N SER A 419 -21.52 -15.62 50.26
CA SER A 419 -20.71 -16.51 49.43
C SER A 419 -20.92 -16.19 47.94
N ILE A 420 -19.87 -16.39 47.13
CA ILE A 420 -19.90 -16.29 45.68
C ILE A 420 -19.35 -17.62 45.15
N ASN A 421 -20.21 -18.40 44.49
CA ASN A 421 -19.97 -19.82 44.20
C ASN A 421 -19.61 -20.61 45.48
N ASN A 422 -18.51 -21.37 45.43
CA ASN A 422 -18.00 -22.19 46.53
C ASN A 422 -16.95 -21.46 47.38
N ASN A 423 -16.82 -20.14 47.24
CA ASN A 423 -15.88 -19.34 48.03
C ASN A 423 -16.67 -18.54 49.09
N GLY A 424 -16.40 -18.78 50.37
CA GLY A 424 -17.21 -18.31 51.50
C GLY A 424 -17.94 -19.46 52.21
N PRO A 425 -18.83 -19.17 53.19
CA PRO A 425 -19.35 -17.84 53.55
C PRO A 425 -18.32 -16.96 54.28
N HIS A 426 -18.27 -15.68 53.92
CA HIS A 426 -17.48 -14.64 54.57
C HIS A 426 -18.40 -13.69 55.33
N VAL A 427 -18.03 -13.32 56.56
CA VAL A 427 -18.75 -12.33 57.34
C VAL A 427 -18.36 -10.92 56.88
N LEU A 428 -19.35 -10.11 56.53
CA LEU A 428 -19.19 -8.70 56.18
C LEU A 428 -19.82 -7.83 57.27
N THR A 429 -19.01 -7.01 57.92
CA THR A 429 -19.44 -6.06 58.96
C THR A 429 -19.26 -4.64 58.45
N PHE A 430 -20.32 -3.83 58.44
CA PHE A 430 -20.27 -2.44 58.00
C PHE A 430 -19.53 -1.57 59.03
N SER A 431 -18.88 -0.50 58.56
CA SER A 431 -18.13 0.46 59.40
C SER A 431 -19.06 1.30 60.26
N SER A 432 -20.25 1.55 59.72
CA SER A 432 -21.27 2.41 60.28
C SER A 432 -22.64 2.00 59.74
N GLN A 433 -23.68 2.40 60.44
CA GLN A 433 -25.05 2.27 59.98
C GLN A 433 -25.27 3.15 58.72
N PRO A 434 -25.72 2.59 57.58
CA PRO A 434 -26.01 3.37 56.39
C PRO A 434 -27.31 4.15 56.57
N THR A 435 -27.29 5.44 56.24
CA THR A 435 -28.48 6.31 56.32
C THR A 435 -29.19 6.44 54.97
N THR A 436 -28.45 6.22 53.88
CA THR A 436 -28.97 6.22 52.51
C THR A 436 -28.72 4.89 51.82
N ARG A 437 -29.47 4.62 50.74
CA ARG A 437 -29.30 3.39 49.94
C ARG A 437 -27.95 3.42 49.21
N GLU A 438 -27.52 4.61 48.81
CA GLU A 438 -26.23 4.88 48.18
C GLU A 438 -25.08 4.57 49.14
N GLU A 439 -25.17 5.01 50.41
CA GLU A 439 -24.21 4.65 51.45
C GLU A 439 -24.17 3.13 51.67
N ALA A 440 -25.32 2.46 51.71
CA ALA A 440 -25.37 1.00 51.84
C ALA A 440 -24.68 0.28 50.67
N ALA A 441 -24.87 0.76 49.44
CA ALA A 441 -24.21 0.21 48.26
C ALA A 441 -22.69 0.39 48.30
N ILE A 442 -22.23 1.61 48.65
CA ILE A 442 -20.80 1.94 48.78
C ILE A 442 -20.16 1.09 49.88
N GLU A 443 -20.80 0.98 51.03
CA GLU A 443 -20.26 0.23 52.15
C GLU A 443 -20.19 -1.26 51.84
N LEU A 444 -21.24 -1.84 51.25
CA LEU A 444 -21.22 -3.23 50.78
C LEU A 444 -20.10 -3.48 49.77
N GLU A 445 -19.90 -2.58 48.80
CA GLU A 445 -18.80 -2.70 47.84
C GLU A 445 -17.43 -2.67 48.53
N ASN A 446 -17.22 -1.74 49.45
CA ASN A 446 -15.97 -1.63 50.20
C ASN A 446 -15.70 -2.89 51.03
N ARG A 447 -16.74 -3.46 51.66
CA ARG A 447 -16.60 -4.69 52.46
C ARG A 447 -16.31 -5.90 51.61
N LEU A 448 -16.97 -6.04 50.45
CA LEU A 448 -16.66 -7.10 49.49
C LEU A 448 -15.20 -7.04 49.01
N ARG A 449 -14.69 -5.84 48.74
CA ARG A 449 -13.27 -5.69 48.35
C ARG A 449 -12.28 -5.89 49.49
N GLY A 450 -12.72 -5.61 50.71
CA GLY A 450 -11.94 -5.78 51.93
C GLY A 450 -11.76 -7.23 52.38
N VAL A 451 -12.41 -8.21 51.72
CA VAL A 451 -12.17 -9.64 51.93
C VAL A 451 -10.74 -9.97 51.48
N ALA A 452 -9.80 -9.79 52.40
CA ALA A 452 -8.39 -9.51 52.10
C ALA A 452 -7.58 -10.71 51.56
N ALA A 453 -8.09 -11.94 51.66
CA ALA A 453 -7.30 -13.16 51.44
C ALA A 453 -7.69 -14.02 50.22
N GLU A 454 -8.82 -13.78 49.52
CA GLU A 454 -9.34 -14.72 48.52
C GLU A 454 -9.80 -14.09 47.20
N ALA A 455 -9.83 -14.95 46.17
CA ALA A 455 -10.26 -14.85 44.76
C ALA A 455 -10.70 -13.48 44.20
N MET A 456 -10.25 -13.17 42.96
CA MET A 456 -10.65 -11.99 42.17
C MET A 456 -12.17 -11.73 42.11
N ILE A 457 -12.98 -12.75 42.37
CA ILE A 457 -14.45 -12.68 42.46
C ILE A 457 -14.96 -11.72 43.54
N TYR A 458 -14.23 -11.48 44.63
CA TYR A 458 -14.61 -10.51 45.68
C TYR A 458 -13.95 -9.14 45.47
N LYS A 459 -12.64 -9.11 45.21
CA LYS A 459 -11.90 -7.85 44.96
C LYS A 459 -12.43 -7.07 43.75
N GLY A 460 -12.86 -7.78 42.71
CA GLY A 460 -13.47 -7.19 41.52
C GLY A 460 -14.97 -6.91 41.66
N ALA A 461 -15.61 -7.27 42.77
CA ALA A 461 -17.05 -7.10 42.93
C ALA A 461 -17.46 -5.61 42.91
N ARG A 462 -18.66 -5.37 42.39
CA ARG A 462 -19.22 -4.03 42.20
C ARG A 462 -20.65 -4.01 42.67
N VAL A 463 -21.04 -2.93 43.32
CA VAL A 463 -22.38 -2.78 43.87
C VAL A 463 -23.01 -1.52 43.32
N THR A 464 -24.26 -1.61 42.90
CA THR A 464 -25.04 -0.46 42.40
C THR A 464 -26.49 -0.57 42.87
N LEU A 465 -27.31 0.40 42.49
CA LEU A 465 -28.74 0.44 42.80
C LEU A 465 -29.58 0.31 41.53
N LEU A 466 -30.65 -0.49 41.62
CA LEU A 466 -31.73 -0.58 40.63
C LEU A 466 -33.06 -0.49 41.35
N ASP A 467 -33.87 0.55 41.10
CA ASP A 467 -35.23 0.68 41.65
C ASP A 467 -35.30 0.39 43.17
N ASN A 468 -34.43 1.03 43.96
CA ASN A 468 -34.24 0.83 45.41
C ASN A 468 -33.75 -0.57 45.84
N ARG A 469 -33.20 -1.36 44.93
CA ARG A 469 -32.60 -2.69 45.21
C ARG A 469 -31.10 -2.61 45.10
N LEU A 470 -30.37 -3.29 45.99
CA LEU A 470 -28.94 -3.50 45.82
C LEU A 470 -28.70 -4.54 44.72
N VAL A 471 -27.77 -4.22 43.83
CA VAL A 471 -27.31 -5.12 42.76
C VAL A 471 -25.84 -5.41 42.97
N ILE A 472 -25.47 -6.68 43.09
CA ILE A 472 -24.09 -7.13 43.27
C ILE A 472 -23.64 -7.85 41.99
N VAL A 473 -22.59 -7.35 41.36
CA VAL A 473 -21.91 -7.98 40.23
C VAL A 473 -20.60 -8.57 40.76
N PRO A 474 -20.41 -9.91 40.75
CA PRO A 474 -19.15 -10.55 41.15
C PRO A 474 -17.97 -10.11 40.28
N GLY A 475 -16.78 -10.09 40.86
CA GLY A 475 -15.53 -9.84 40.14
C GLY A 475 -15.28 -10.91 39.08
N GLY A 476 -14.80 -10.49 37.90
CA GLY A 476 -14.67 -11.38 36.74
C GLY A 476 -16.00 -11.71 36.05
N GLY A 477 -17.13 -11.24 36.60
CA GLY A 477 -18.45 -11.31 35.98
C GLY A 477 -19.19 -12.63 36.16
N ALA A 478 -18.59 -13.66 36.74
CA ALA A 478 -19.22 -14.98 36.89
C ALA A 478 -19.40 -15.37 38.36
N GLY A 479 -20.52 -16.05 38.66
CA GLY A 479 -20.73 -16.75 39.91
C GLY A 479 -22.05 -16.45 40.60
N THR A 480 -22.53 -17.41 41.38
CA THR A 480 -23.79 -17.31 42.13
C THR A 480 -23.53 -16.64 43.48
N VAL A 481 -24.16 -15.50 43.74
CA VAL A 481 -24.11 -14.84 45.05
C VAL A 481 -25.19 -15.43 45.95
N ALA A 482 -24.83 -15.77 47.19
CA ALA A 482 -25.76 -16.12 48.24
C ALA A 482 -25.47 -15.29 49.49
N VAL A 483 -26.51 -14.69 50.08
CA VAL A 483 -26.41 -13.88 51.29
C VAL A 483 -27.29 -14.47 52.38
N GLN A 484 -26.77 -14.53 53.60
CA GLN A 484 -27.43 -15.07 54.78
C GLN A 484 -27.25 -14.12 55.96
N SER A 485 -28.20 -14.10 56.90
CA SER A 485 -28.05 -13.33 58.14
C SER A 485 -26.89 -13.86 58.99
N SER A 486 -26.14 -12.96 59.64
CA SER A 486 -25.16 -13.33 60.66
C SER A 486 -25.85 -13.40 62.01
N GLY A 487 -26.12 -14.61 62.51
CA GLY A 487 -26.85 -14.81 63.77
C GLY A 487 -28.23 -14.13 63.75
N THR A 488 -28.48 -13.24 64.71
CA THR A 488 -29.72 -12.45 64.85
C THR A 488 -29.68 -11.10 64.14
N ASN A 489 -28.57 -10.75 63.47
CA ASN A 489 -28.42 -9.46 62.80
C ASN A 489 -29.41 -9.35 61.62
N ASN A 490 -30.18 -8.26 61.60
CA ASN A 490 -31.24 -8.06 60.61
C ASN A 490 -30.76 -7.36 59.32
N ALA A 491 -29.48 -6.99 59.22
CA ALA A 491 -28.97 -6.18 58.12
C ALA A 491 -29.20 -6.80 56.74
N ALA A 492 -28.94 -8.09 56.56
CA ALA A 492 -29.21 -8.76 55.28
C ALA A 492 -30.69 -8.69 54.87
N ALA A 493 -31.61 -8.79 55.83
CA ALA A 493 -33.05 -8.73 55.56
C ALA A 493 -33.50 -7.30 55.24
N VAL A 494 -33.06 -6.31 56.03
CA VAL A 494 -33.39 -4.88 55.84
C VAL A 494 -32.82 -4.36 54.51
N LEU A 495 -31.62 -4.80 54.12
CA LEU A 495 -31.00 -4.47 52.84
C LEU A 495 -31.57 -5.28 51.66
N GLY A 496 -32.55 -6.15 51.89
CA GLY A 496 -33.20 -6.95 50.86
C GLY A 496 -32.33 -8.05 50.24
N LEU A 497 -31.25 -8.47 50.91
CA LEU A 497 -30.26 -9.40 50.39
C LEU A 497 -30.60 -10.88 50.64
N THR A 498 -31.46 -11.22 51.61
CA THR A 498 -31.81 -12.63 51.90
C THR A 498 -32.75 -13.28 50.89
N ILE A 499 -33.50 -12.48 50.13
CA ILE A 499 -34.53 -12.92 49.17
C ILE A 499 -34.24 -12.46 47.73
N GLY A 500 -32.99 -12.07 47.45
CA GLY A 500 -32.59 -11.64 46.12
C GLY A 500 -32.46 -12.82 45.14
N ALA A 501 -32.38 -12.48 43.86
CA ALA A 501 -32.27 -13.44 42.77
C ALA A 501 -30.98 -13.21 41.97
N ASN A 502 -30.29 -14.30 41.62
CA ASN A 502 -29.19 -14.25 40.65
C ASN A 502 -29.78 -14.18 39.25
N ARG A 503 -29.41 -13.15 38.50
CA ARG A 503 -29.82 -12.93 37.12
C ARG A 503 -28.61 -13.00 36.21
N VAL A 504 -28.83 -13.38 34.96
CA VAL A 504 -27.83 -13.23 33.90
C VAL A 504 -28.03 -11.86 33.27
N GLY A 505 -26.94 -11.13 33.12
CA GLY A 505 -26.88 -9.84 32.46
C GLY A 505 -25.75 -9.78 31.46
N TYR A 506 -25.58 -8.61 30.87
CA TYR A 506 -24.47 -8.26 30.00
C TYR A 506 -23.76 -7.04 30.60
N LEU A 507 -22.43 -7.04 30.61
CA LEU A 507 -21.65 -5.86 31.02
C LEU A 507 -20.96 -5.26 29.80
N SER A 508 -21.18 -3.97 29.50
CA SER A 508 -20.43 -3.25 28.47
C SER A 508 -18.94 -3.18 28.81
N GLY A 509 -18.10 -2.79 27.86
CA GLY A 509 -16.75 -2.35 28.19
C GLY A 509 -16.73 -0.98 28.86
N ARG A 510 -15.55 -0.54 29.32
CA ARG A 510 -15.35 0.74 30.03
C ARG A 510 -15.63 1.97 29.14
N LEU A 511 -16.54 2.84 29.57
CA LEU A 511 -16.97 4.09 28.92
C LEU A 511 -16.33 5.35 29.54
N ALA A 512 -15.06 5.26 29.95
CA ALA A 512 -14.33 6.38 30.54
C ALA A 512 -12.97 6.56 29.83
N PRO A 513 -12.71 7.69 29.13
CA PRO A 513 -13.60 8.85 28.97
C PRO A 513 -14.88 8.51 28.19
N MET A 514 -15.90 9.36 28.32
CA MET A 514 -17.20 9.15 27.67
C MET A 514 -17.04 9.18 26.15
N PRO A 515 -17.49 8.15 25.39
CA PRO A 515 -17.37 8.14 23.94
C PRO A 515 -18.21 9.23 23.28
N THR A 516 -17.71 9.76 22.15
CA THR A 516 -18.49 10.60 21.23
C THR A 516 -18.96 9.73 20.08
N LEU A 517 -20.26 9.76 19.79
CA LEU A 517 -20.81 8.99 18.68
C LEU A 517 -20.47 9.66 17.35
N THR A 518 -19.84 8.91 16.44
CA THR A 518 -19.40 9.46 15.14
C THR A 518 -20.46 9.38 14.05
N SER A 519 -21.41 8.45 14.17
CA SER A 519 -22.54 8.33 13.24
C SER A 519 -23.51 9.51 13.37
N SER A 520 -24.00 10.02 12.24
CA SER A 520 -25.05 11.04 12.21
C SER A 520 -26.44 10.50 12.58
N THR A 521 -26.60 9.17 12.53
CA THR A 521 -27.83 8.46 12.90
C THR A 521 -27.45 7.26 13.76
N PRO A 522 -27.11 7.49 15.04
CA PRO A 522 -26.59 6.41 15.88
C PRO A 522 -27.58 5.26 16.05
N GLU A 523 -27.14 4.04 15.74
CA GLU A 523 -27.98 2.84 15.77
C GLU A 523 -27.16 1.60 16.11
N ILE A 524 -27.79 0.65 16.82
CA ILE A 524 -27.20 -0.67 17.09
C ILE A 524 -28.20 -1.77 16.72
N ARG A 525 -27.70 -2.87 16.16
CA ARG A 525 -28.51 -4.08 15.94
C ARG A 525 -28.48 -4.94 17.19
N VAL A 526 -29.65 -5.32 17.68
CA VAL A 526 -29.80 -6.14 18.88
C VAL A 526 -30.57 -7.40 18.54
N GLU A 527 -30.07 -8.55 18.99
CA GLU A 527 -30.77 -9.83 18.88
C GLU A 527 -31.09 -10.36 20.27
N MET A 528 -32.37 -10.69 20.50
CA MET A 528 -32.90 -11.27 21.73
C MET A 528 -34.15 -12.09 21.38
N ASP A 529 -34.39 -13.23 22.04
CA ASP A 529 -35.53 -14.13 21.76
C ASP A 529 -35.64 -14.56 20.28
N SER A 530 -34.50 -14.71 19.58
CA SER A 530 -34.47 -14.96 18.12
C SER A 530 -35.14 -13.87 17.26
N ARG A 531 -35.29 -12.65 17.81
CA ARG A 531 -35.76 -11.45 17.09
C ARG A 531 -34.62 -10.46 16.98
N THR A 532 -34.41 -9.93 15.78
CA THR A 532 -33.53 -8.79 15.54
C THR A 532 -34.32 -7.48 15.63
N PHE A 533 -33.73 -6.48 16.26
CA PHE A 533 -34.28 -5.14 16.41
C PHE A 533 -33.15 -4.12 16.26
N ASP A 534 -33.31 -3.18 15.34
CA ASP A 534 -32.36 -2.10 15.12
C ASP A 534 -32.79 -0.91 16.01
N ALA A 535 -31.99 -0.63 17.04
CA ALA A 535 -32.31 0.31 18.11
C ALA A 535 -31.57 1.63 17.90
N GLY A 536 -32.32 2.71 17.63
CA GLY A 536 -31.78 4.06 17.52
C GLY A 536 -31.27 4.59 18.86
N ILE A 537 -30.02 5.01 18.91
CA ILE A 537 -29.36 5.53 20.11
C ILE A 537 -29.48 7.05 20.15
N GLY A 538 -30.13 7.54 21.21
CA GLY A 538 -30.22 8.98 21.49
C GLY A 538 -28.87 9.58 21.95
N PRO A 539 -28.82 10.91 22.17
CA PRO A 539 -27.61 11.57 22.68
C PRO A 539 -27.19 10.97 24.03
N LEU A 540 -25.91 10.60 24.16
CA LEU A 540 -25.39 9.90 25.35
C LEU A 540 -25.22 10.79 26.58
N GLY A 541 -25.28 12.11 26.45
CA GLY A 541 -25.01 13.04 27.54
C GLY A 541 -23.53 13.08 27.97
N GLY A 542 -23.28 13.50 29.21
CA GLY A 542 -21.92 13.72 29.74
C GLY A 542 -21.46 12.66 30.75
N SER A 543 -22.32 11.71 31.10
CA SER A 543 -22.06 10.70 32.13
C SER A 543 -22.51 9.30 31.71
N VAL A 544 -21.95 8.28 32.37
CA VAL A 544 -22.35 6.87 32.17
C VAL A 544 -23.81 6.64 32.54
N LYS A 545 -24.36 7.45 33.47
CA LYS A 545 -25.78 7.42 33.83
C LYS A 545 -26.67 7.90 32.67
N ASP A 546 -26.26 8.95 31.98
CA ASP A 546 -26.97 9.46 30.80
C ASP A 546 -26.93 8.43 29.66
N ALA A 547 -25.76 7.81 29.44
CA ALA A 547 -25.59 6.74 28.47
C ALA A 547 -26.45 5.51 28.79
N ALA A 548 -26.55 5.13 30.07
CA ALA A 548 -27.43 4.07 30.53
C ALA A 548 -28.90 4.40 30.20
N GLY A 549 -29.33 5.64 30.43
CA GLY A 549 -30.67 6.11 30.10
C GLY A 549 -30.97 6.05 28.60
N ALA A 550 -30.04 6.54 27.77
CA ALA A 550 -30.16 6.52 26.31
C ALA A 550 -30.25 5.08 25.77
N LEU A 551 -29.37 4.19 26.22
CA LEU A 551 -29.37 2.79 25.81
C LEU A 551 -30.63 2.06 26.32
N GLN A 552 -31.07 2.33 27.55
CA GLN A 552 -32.30 1.73 28.09
C GLN A 552 -33.52 2.13 27.26
N ALA A 553 -33.69 3.41 26.96
CA ALA A 553 -34.81 3.89 26.15
C ALA A 553 -34.81 3.25 24.76
N ALA A 554 -33.63 3.13 24.14
CA ALA A 554 -33.46 2.47 22.85
C ALA A 554 -33.86 0.98 22.90
N LEU A 555 -33.37 0.24 23.90
CA LEU A 555 -33.67 -1.19 24.04
C LEU A 555 -35.14 -1.44 24.39
N GLN A 556 -35.76 -0.58 25.20
CA GLN A 556 -37.17 -0.72 25.59
C GLN A 556 -38.16 -0.41 24.45
N ALA A 557 -37.71 0.21 23.35
CA ALA A 557 -38.51 0.38 22.15
C ALA A 557 -38.66 -0.91 21.33
N GLY A 558 -37.97 -2.00 21.74
CA GLY A 558 -38.01 -3.28 21.04
C GLY A 558 -39.34 -4.03 21.16
N PRO A 559 -39.53 -5.07 20.34
CA PRO A 559 -40.86 -5.65 20.07
C PRO A 559 -41.33 -6.72 21.07
N THR A 560 -40.49 -7.19 22.00
CA THR A 560 -40.84 -8.28 22.93
C THR A 560 -40.77 -7.82 24.40
N PRO A 561 -41.43 -8.53 25.34
CA PRO A 561 -41.29 -8.27 26.76
C PRO A 561 -39.84 -8.32 27.27
N ALA A 562 -38.98 -9.09 26.62
CA ALA A 562 -37.56 -9.14 26.98
C ALA A 562 -36.85 -7.81 26.66
N PHE A 563 -37.24 -7.14 25.57
CA PHE A 563 -36.81 -5.77 25.25
C PHE A 563 -37.44 -4.74 26.20
N THR A 564 -38.76 -4.68 26.29
CA THR A 564 -39.46 -3.65 27.12
C THR A 564 -39.16 -3.77 28.61
N GLY A 565 -38.84 -4.98 29.08
CA GLY A 565 -38.42 -5.27 30.45
C GLY A 565 -36.92 -5.03 30.71
N THR A 566 -36.13 -4.68 29.71
CA THR A 566 -34.70 -4.45 29.86
C THR A 566 -34.42 -3.28 30.81
N ARG A 567 -33.42 -3.43 31.67
CA ARG A 567 -32.90 -2.38 32.55
C ARG A 567 -31.41 -2.21 32.29
N VAL A 568 -30.97 -0.96 32.11
CA VAL A 568 -29.55 -0.61 31.91
C VAL A 568 -29.10 0.23 33.09
N ILE A 569 -28.13 -0.28 33.83
CA ILE A 569 -27.72 0.26 35.12
C ILE A 569 -26.26 0.69 35.02
N PRO A 570 -25.92 1.94 35.40
CA PRO A 570 -24.53 2.35 35.48
C PRO A 570 -23.84 1.60 36.62
N VAL A 571 -22.76 0.89 36.30
CA VAL A 571 -21.87 0.23 37.25
C VAL A 571 -20.49 0.81 37.07
N LYS A 572 -20.18 1.84 37.87
CA LYS A 572 -18.97 2.66 37.72
C LYS A 572 -18.86 3.25 36.31
N ALA A 573 -17.89 2.77 35.53
CA ALA A 573 -17.61 3.22 34.17
C ALA A 573 -18.18 2.26 33.11
N GLN A 574 -19.07 1.34 33.47
CA GLN A 574 -19.65 0.33 32.57
C GLN A 574 -21.18 0.31 32.70
N LEU A 575 -21.85 -0.30 31.73
CA LEU A 575 -23.29 -0.50 31.71
C LEU A 575 -23.59 -1.96 32.00
N LEU A 576 -24.37 -2.23 33.05
CA LEU A 576 -24.96 -3.54 33.30
C LEU A 576 -26.35 -3.57 32.65
N ILE A 577 -26.56 -4.48 31.72
CA ILE A 577 -27.81 -4.69 31.01
C ILE A 577 -28.44 -5.96 31.55
N LEU A 578 -29.60 -5.83 32.20
CA LEU A 578 -30.43 -6.95 32.63
C LEU A 578 -31.64 -7.00 31.70
N THR A 579 -31.78 -8.07 30.92
CA THR A 579 -32.91 -8.23 29.99
C THR A 579 -34.21 -8.44 30.75
N GLY A 580 -35.36 -8.28 30.09
CA GLY A 580 -36.67 -8.55 30.71
C GLY A 580 -36.96 -10.04 30.97
N GLY A 581 -36.08 -10.94 30.52
CA GLY A 581 -36.17 -12.40 30.69
C GLY A 581 -34.81 -13.03 30.97
N ASP A 582 -34.63 -14.29 30.57
CA ASP A 582 -33.36 -15.03 30.71
C ASP A 582 -32.63 -15.21 29.37
N SER A 583 -33.17 -14.65 28.28
CA SER A 583 -32.59 -14.76 26.95
C SER A 583 -31.30 -13.93 26.84
N PRO A 584 -30.25 -14.49 26.21
CA PRO A 584 -29.02 -13.76 25.95
C PRO A 584 -29.29 -12.60 24.99
N ILE A 585 -28.56 -11.50 25.21
CA ILE A 585 -28.58 -10.32 24.35
C ILE A 585 -27.32 -10.31 23.49
N VAL A 586 -27.48 -10.09 22.18
CA VAL A 586 -26.35 -9.94 21.26
C VAL A 586 -26.43 -8.56 20.61
N PHE A 587 -25.28 -7.90 20.51
CA PHE A 587 -25.14 -6.59 19.89
C PHE A 587 -24.22 -6.68 18.66
N ASP A 588 -24.69 -6.12 17.54
CA ASP A 588 -23.98 -6.01 16.28
C ASP A 588 -24.12 -4.59 15.69
N ALA A 589 -23.39 -4.33 14.62
CA ALA A 589 -23.51 -3.08 13.86
C ALA A 589 -24.93 -2.91 13.31
N GLY A 590 -25.45 -1.70 13.38
CA GLY A 590 -26.68 -1.34 12.68
C GLY A 590 -26.47 -1.39 11.16
N PRO A 591 -27.54 -1.51 10.37
CA PRO A 591 -27.46 -1.54 8.91
C PRO A 591 -26.83 -0.26 8.31
N ALA A 592 -26.99 0.89 8.97
CA ALA A 592 -26.45 2.18 8.53
C ALA A 592 -25.36 2.73 9.46
N ASP A 593 -24.95 1.98 10.47
CA ASP A 593 -24.01 2.42 11.51
C ASP A 593 -23.11 1.27 12.01
N ASP A 594 -21.85 1.32 11.62
CA ASP A 594 -20.83 0.34 12.00
C ASP A 594 -19.93 0.78 13.17
N THR A 595 -20.10 2.00 13.69
CA THR A 595 -19.26 2.59 14.72
C THR A 595 -19.89 2.60 16.10
N THR A 596 -21.19 2.93 16.24
CA THR A 596 -21.85 3.15 17.54
C THR A 596 -21.77 1.94 18.48
N VAL A 597 -21.95 0.73 17.95
CA VAL A 597 -21.82 -0.51 18.75
C VAL A 597 -20.39 -0.70 19.31
N GLY A 598 -19.39 -0.24 18.54
CA GLY A 598 -17.99 -0.23 18.92
C GLY A 598 -17.71 0.83 19.97
N GLU A 599 -18.17 2.06 19.74
CA GLU A 599 -17.99 3.23 20.63
C GLU A 599 -18.64 3.03 22.01
N LEU A 600 -19.79 2.36 22.07
CA LEU A 600 -20.44 1.95 23.32
C LEU A 600 -19.82 0.71 23.98
N HIS A 601 -18.77 0.15 23.38
CA HIS A 601 -18.13 -1.08 23.83
C HIS A 601 -19.16 -2.22 24.08
N LEU A 602 -20.06 -2.46 23.11
CA LEU A 602 -21.09 -3.51 23.17
C LEU A 602 -20.83 -4.67 22.20
N ARG A 603 -19.90 -4.50 21.25
CA ARG A 603 -19.68 -5.44 20.15
C ARG A 603 -19.29 -6.84 20.64
N ARG A 604 -19.80 -7.90 19.97
CA ARG A 604 -19.39 -9.29 20.27
C ARG A 604 -18.03 -9.68 19.72
N LYS A 605 -17.68 -9.19 18.52
CA LYS A 605 -16.41 -9.47 17.82
C LYS A 605 -15.46 -8.29 17.98
N TYR A 606 -14.24 -8.59 18.38
CA TYR A 606 -13.19 -7.60 18.48
C TYR A 606 -12.04 -7.95 17.56
N ALA A 607 -11.49 -6.93 16.89
CA ALA A 607 -10.24 -7.08 16.17
C ALA A 607 -9.12 -7.40 17.16
N VAL A 608 -8.26 -8.34 16.79
CA VAL A 608 -7.05 -8.67 17.56
C VAL A 608 -5.84 -8.37 16.69
N ARG A 609 -4.88 -7.65 17.27
CA ARG A 609 -3.60 -7.33 16.63
C ARG A 609 -2.47 -7.59 17.61
N VAL A 610 -1.42 -8.23 17.13
CA VAL A 610 -0.18 -8.40 17.89
C VAL A 610 0.88 -7.51 17.26
N ARG A 611 1.58 -6.72 18.07
CA ARG A 611 2.71 -5.91 17.69
C ARG A 611 3.96 -6.38 18.40
N VAL A 612 5.02 -6.55 17.62
CA VAL A 612 6.35 -6.94 18.10
C VAL A 612 7.34 -5.92 17.54
N ASN A 613 8.01 -5.16 18.42
CA ASN A 613 8.93 -4.08 18.05
C ASN A 613 8.34 -3.06 17.06
N GLY A 614 7.05 -2.74 17.22
CA GLY A 614 6.32 -1.82 16.35
C GLY A 614 5.80 -2.43 15.04
N ALA A 615 6.12 -3.68 14.72
CA ALA A 615 5.56 -4.39 13.57
C ALA A 615 4.22 -5.05 13.93
N GLU A 616 3.13 -4.60 13.31
CA GLU A 616 1.77 -5.12 13.56
C GLU A 616 1.43 -6.32 12.68
N SER A 617 0.76 -7.31 13.26
CA SER A 617 0.26 -8.49 12.56
C SER A 617 -0.70 -8.12 11.42
N ILE A 618 -0.50 -8.72 10.25
CA ILE A 618 -1.39 -8.57 9.09
C ILE A 618 -1.84 -9.93 8.55
N GLY A 619 -3.05 -9.96 7.99
CA GLY A 619 -3.66 -11.19 7.48
C GLY A 619 -3.96 -12.23 8.57
N GLY A 620 -4.47 -13.39 8.16
CA GLY A 620 -4.86 -14.46 9.08
C GLY A 620 -6.15 -14.16 9.87
N VAL A 621 -6.27 -14.74 11.06
CA VAL A 621 -7.44 -14.53 11.93
C VAL A 621 -7.30 -13.18 12.63
N GLY A 622 -8.10 -12.20 12.20
CA GLY A 622 -8.00 -10.82 12.67
C GLY A 622 -9.03 -10.40 13.71
N SER A 623 -9.94 -11.29 14.12
CA SER A 623 -10.99 -10.98 15.10
C SER A 623 -11.39 -12.20 15.91
N VAL A 624 -11.85 -11.97 17.15
CA VAL A 624 -12.34 -13.00 18.05
C VAL A 624 -13.67 -12.59 18.66
N GLU A 625 -14.56 -13.55 18.88
CA GLU A 625 -15.70 -13.34 19.77
C GLU A 625 -15.25 -13.55 21.22
N LEU A 626 -15.44 -12.56 22.07
CA LEU A 626 -15.11 -12.70 23.49
C LEU A 626 -15.95 -13.81 24.12
N PRO A 627 -15.44 -14.58 25.10
CA PRO A 627 -16.21 -15.67 25.69
C PRO A 627 -17.55 -15.17 26.26
N LEU A 628 -18.55 -16.06 26.23
CA LEU A 628 -19.84 -15.83 26.89
C LEU A 628 -19.66 -15.71 28.39
#